data_AF-A0A7V1WA61-F1
#
_entry.id   AF-A0A7V1WA61-F1
#
_cell.length_a   1.000
_cell.length_b   1.000
_cell.length_c   1.000
_cell.angle_alpha   90.00
_cell.angle_beta   90.00
_cell.angle_gamma   90.00
#
_symmetry.space_group_name_H-M   'P 1'
#
loop_
_entity.id
_entity.type
_entity.pdbx_description
1 polymer ?
#
loop_
_entity_poly.entity_id
_entity_poly.type
_entity_poly.pdbx_seq_one_letter_code
_entity_poly.pdbx_strand_id
1 'polypeptide(L)'
;MAAARRVMAALAALLYAGLLLAPTRSTREVSARKYPDRRPVRFWHMWSAEWKDVVDQIVERYNRSQTRWELIALSVPSTGEVQLSDTKFLLGAVGGDPPDVMAQWNPVIPTWADSGLLMPFEELMSPEEKAVFNREAYPIVRKIGSYKGRTYGIPTAINAFAIYYLPRHFQEAGLDPDHFPTTLEELTDVAARLTRREPSGSLTRLGFLPHDWAHTAPLFGGGFYDYATGRLTLDRPENLRALEWLVFLRRRVGFDDFIRFQAGLNTQSFGGGWPFIGEAYSICVDGQWRVEQIARYAPRLEYRTAPVPPPKGGVAGAGYSNGNFMVIPRAAAEKQGAWDFVKFWSGIADPERAAEFYTWGGWLPITDRIARAPAFRTYL
;
A
#
# COMPACT_ATOMS: atom_id res chain seq x y z
N MET A 1 -0.68 54.06 -36.78
CA MET A 1 -0.35 53.44 -35.47
C MET A 1 -1.44 53.57 -34.40
N ALA A 2 -2.21 54.67 -34.33
CA ALA A 2 -3.25 54.85 -33.30
C ALA A 2 -4.50 53.94 -33.47
N ALA A 3 -4.89 53.63 -34.71
CA ALA A 3 -6.05 52.76 -34.99
C ALA A 3 -5.82 51.29 -34.58
N ALA A 4 -4.62 50.75 -34.85
CA ALA A 4 -4.25 49.38 -34.46
C ALA A 4 -4.18 49.17 -32.94
N ARG A 5 -3.78 50.20 -32.18
CA ARG A 5 -3.77 50.15 -30.71
C ARG A 5 -5.18 50.16 -30.10
N ARG A 6 -6.15 50.80 -30.74
CA ARG A 6 -7.56 50.82 -30.27
C ARG A 6 -8.28 49.50 -30.53
N VAL A 7 -7.96 48.80 -31.62
CA VAL A 7 -8.50 47.47 -31.92
C VAL A 7 -7.94 46.40 -30.98
N MET A 8 -6.63 46.46 -30.65
CA MET A 8 -6.01 45.54 -29.70
C MET A 8 -6.50 45.74 -28.25
N ALA A 9 -6.78 46.98 -27.83
CA ALA A 9 -7.33 47.25 -26.50
C ALA A 9 -8.80 46.79 -26.37
N ALA A 10 -9.59 46.91 -27.43
CA ALA A 10 -10.97 46.41 -27.46
C ALA A 10 -11.04 44.86 -27.45
N LEU A 11 -10.10 44.19 -28.14
CA LEU A 11 -9.99 42.73 -28.12
C LEU A 11 -9.52 42.20 -26.76
N ALA A 12 -8.61 42.90 -26.08
CA ALA A 12 -8.16 42.53 -24.73
C ALA A 12 -9.26 42.70 -23.67
N ALA A 13 -10.12 43.73 -23.78
CA ALA A 13 -11.25 43.93 -22.88
C ALA A 13 -12.37 42.90 -23.09
N LEU A 14 -12.61 42.45 -24.33
CA LEU A 14 -13.57 41.37 -24.64
C LEU A 14 -13.07 39.99 -24.16
N LEU A 15 -11.77 39.74 -24.20
CA LEU A 15 -11.16 38.54 -23.63
C LEU A 15 -11.22 38.53 -22.08
N TYR A 16 -11.11 39.69 -21.43
CA TYR A 16 -11.21 39.78 -19.96
C TYR A 16 -12.66 39.71 -19.45
N ALA A 17 -13.63 40.25 -20.19
CA ALA A 17 -15.05 40.17 -19.84
C ALA A 17 -15.64 38.75 -20.04
N GLY A 18 -15.11 37.97 -20.99
CA GLY A 18 -15.50 36.57 -21.21
C GLY A 18 -15.04 35.60 -20.12
N LEU A 19 -14.05 35.99 -19.30
CA LEU A 19 -13.46 35.17 -18.24
C LEU A 19 -14.11 35.35 -16.87
N LEU A 20 -15.03 36.31 -16.71
CA LEU A 20 -15.64 36.65 -15.41
C LEU A 20 -17.14 36.32 -15.30
N LEU A 21 -17.77 35.71 -16.32
CA LEU A 21 -19.22 35.45 -16.31
C LEU A 21 -19.66 34.06 -16.78
N ALA A 22 -18.76 33.08 -16.85
CA ALA A 22 -19.19 31.69 -16.84
C ALA A 22 -19.18 31.22 -15.38
N PRO A 23 -20.33 30.84 -14.77
CA PRO A 23 -20.26 29.94 -13.65
C PRO A 23 -19.63 28.67 -14.23
N THR A 24 -18.33 28.48 -14.01
CA THR A 24 -17.69 27.19 -14.24
C THR A 24 -18.32 26.25 -13.21
N ARG A 25 -19.51 25.72 -13.53
CA ARG A 25 -19.81 24.35 -13.17
C ARG A 25 -18.65 23.57 -13.74
N SER A 26 -17.72 23.21 -12.85
CA SER A 26 -16.85 22.07 -13.06
C SER A 26 -17.75 21.00 -13.66
N THR A 27 -17.65 20.80 -14.97
CA THR A 27 -18.27 19.67 -15.64
C THR A 27 -17.45 18.50 -15.16
N ARG A 28 -17.84 18.01 -13.99
CA ARG A 28 -17.39 16.79 -13.37
C ARG A 28 -17.38 15.75 -14.48
N GLU A 29 -16.21 15.26 -14.86
CA GLU A 29 -16.11 13.97 -15.55
C GLU A 29 -16.54 12.90 -14.53
N VAL A 30 -17.86 12.79 -14.36
CA VAL A 30 -18.48 11.67 -13.69
C VAL A 30 -18.43 10.56 -14.72
N SER A 31 -17.67 9.50 -14.46
CA SER A 31 -17.89 8.22 -15.12
C SER A 31 -19.39 7.96 -15.15
N ALA A 32 -19.99 7.79 -16.34
CA ALA A 32 -21.43 7.72 -16.49
C ALA A 32 -22.06 6.79 -15.44
N ARG A 33 -22.96 7.33 -14.61
CA ARG A 33 -23.62 6.58 -13.54
C ARG A 33 -24.39 5.41 -14.14
N LYS A 34 -24.12 4.20 -13.67
CA LYS A 34 -24.78 2.96 -14.07
C LYS A 34 -26.15 2.80 -13.39
N TYR A 35 -26.31 3.38 -12.20
CA TYR A 35 -27.55 3.31 -11.42
C TYR A 35 -28.03 4.72 -11.01
N PRO A 36 -28.61 5.51 -11.94
CA PRO A 36 -28.92 6.92 -11.72
C PRO A 36 -29.88 7.18 -10.53
N ASP A 37 -30.80 6.24 -10.26
CA ASP A 37 -31.79 6.34 -9.17
C ASP A 37 -31.19 6.15 -7.77
N ARG A 38 -29.94 5.70 -7.67
CA ARG A 38 -29.25 5.49 -6.39
C ARG A 38 -28.55 6.76 -5.93
N ARG A 39 -28.10 6.82 -4.68
CA ARG A 39 -27.22 7.91 -4.21
C ARG A 39 -25.75 7.57 -4.50
N PRO A 40 -24.97 8.45 -5.15
CA PRO A 40 -23.59 8.17 -5.49
C PRO A 40 -22.68 8.27 -4.27
N VAL A 41 -21.81 7.28 -4.07
CA VAL A 41 -20.76 7.26 -3.03
C VAL A 41 -19.42 7.22 -3.75
N ARG A 42 -18.62 8.27 -3.61
CA ARG A 42 -17.31 8.38 -4.28
C ARG A 42 -16.25 7.63 -3.49
N PHE A 43 -15.62 6.67 -4.14
CA PHE A 43 -14.55 5.88 -3.57
C PHE A 43 -13.24 6.15 -4.31
N TRP A 44 -12.24 6.69 -3.61
CA TRP A 44 -10.89 6.85 -4.18
C TRP A 44 -9.97 5.74 -3.66
N HIS A 45 -9.12 5.20 -4.51
CA HIS A 45 -8.16 4.17 -4.09
C HIS A 45 -6.86 4.24 -4.89
N MET A 46 -5.77 3.69 -4.35
CA MET A 46 -4.45 3.80 -4.99
C MET A 46 -4.08 2.62 -5.88
N TRP A 47 -4.85 1.52 -5.85
CA TRP A 47 -4.56 0.36 -6.69
C TRP A 47 -4.64 0.68 -8.18
N SER A 48 -3.68 0.14 -8.92
CA SER A 48 -3.52 0.21 -10.38
C SER A 48 -3.29 -1.19 -10.95
N ALA A 49 -3.19 -1.29 -12.28
CA ALA A 49 -2.90 -2.54 -12.98
C ALA A 49 -3.87 -3.68 -12.56
N GLU A 50 -3.38 -4.90 -12.34
CA GLU A 50 -4.18 -6.06 -11.95
C GLU A 50 -5.04 -5.83 -10.70
N TRP A 51 -4.54 -5.02 -9.77
CA TRP A 51 -5.22 -4.76 -8.51
C TRP A 51 -6.42 -3.84 -8.70
N LYS A 52 -6.40 -2.99 -9.74
CA LYS A 52 -7.57 -2.18 -10.08
C LYS A 52 -8.73 -3.10 -10.49
N ASP A 53 -8.48 -4.16 -11.26
CA ASP A 53 -9.51 -5.10 -11.68
C ASP A 53 -10.18 -5.78 -10.47
N VAL A 54 -9.38 -6.17 -9.46
CA VAL A 54 -9.89 -6.75 -8.21
C VAL A 54 -10.79 -5.75 -7.47
N VAL A 55 -10.37 -4.48 -7.39
CA VAL A 55 -11.17 -3.42 -6.75
C VAL A 55 -12.48 -3.17 -7.52
N ASP A 56 -12.42 -3.08 -8.85
CA ASP A 56 -13.61 -2.92 -9.69
C ASP A 56 -14.60 -4.07 -9.49
N GLN A 57 -14.10 -5.31 -9.35
CA GLN A 57 -14.93 -6.48 -9.05
C GLN A 57 -15.61 -6.38 -7.68
N ILE A 58 -14.91 -5.92 -6.64
CA ILE A 58 -15.48 -5.69 -5.31
C ILE A 58 -16.54 -4.58 -5.35
N VAL A 59 -16.28 -3.50 -6.10
CA VAL A 59 -17.22 -2.38 -6.31
C VAL A 59 -18.50 -2.86 -7.02
N GLU A 60 -18.37 -3.66 -8.08
CA GLU A 60 -19.51 -4.24 -8.79
C GLU A 60 -20.28 -5.20 -7.87
N ARG A 61 -19.59 -6.02 -7.07
CA ARG A 61 -20.23 -6.91 -6.08
C ARG A 61 -21.02 -6.12 -5.04
N TYR A 62 -20.47 -5.03 -4.51
CA TYR A 62 -21.17 -4.14 -3.60
C TYR A 62 -22.41 -3.52 -4.25
N ASN A 63 -22.25 -2.95 -5.45
CA ASN A 63 -23.35 -2.34 -6.18
C ASN A 63 -24.48 -3.33 -6.50
N ARG A 64 -24.17 -4.60 -6.77
CA ARG A 64 -25.21 -5.63 -6.98
C ARG A 64 -25.89 -6.10 -5.70
N SER A 65 -25.22 -5.99 -4.55
CA SER A 65 -25.74 -6.50 -3.28
C SER A 65 -26.85 -5.65 -2.66
N GLN A 66 -27.07 -4.43 -3.17
CA GLN A 66 -28.01 -3.47 -2.61
C GLN A 66 -28.56 -2.51 -3.69
N THR A 67 -29.57 -1.71 -3.34
CA THR A 67 -30.24 -0.76 -4.27
C THR A 67 -30.22 0.70 -3.80
N ARG A 68 -29.56 1.01 -2.69
CA ARG A 68 -29.52 2.35 -2.06
C ARG A 68 -28.37 3.22 -2.57
N TRP A 69 -27.18 2.64 -2.68
CA TRP A 69 -25.93 3.32 -3.01
C TRP A 69 -25.44 2.92 -4.40
N GLU A 70 -24.79 3.84 -5.09
CA GLU A 70 -23.93 3.52 -6.23
C GLU A 70 -22.51 3.95 -5.86
N LEU A 71 -21.65 2.97 -5.64
CA LEU A 71 -20.25 3.22 -5.41
C LEU A 71 -19.55 3.52 -6.74
N ILE A 72 -18.91 4.69 -6.80
CA ILE A 72 -18.19 5.18 -7.98
C ILE A 72 -16.70 5.21 -7.63
N ALA A 73 -15.96 4.23 -8.15
CA ALA A 73 -14.54 4.07 -7.87
C ALA A 73 -13.69 4.94 -8.81
N LEU A 74 -12.69 5.60 -8.24
CA LEU A 74 -11.64 6.31 -8.97
C LEU A 74 -10.28 5.81 -8.46
N SER A 75 -9.51 5.23 -9.38
CA SER A 75 -8.10 4.94 -9.14
C SER A 75 -7.30 6.24 -9.17
N VAL A 76 -6.54 6.47 -8.11
CA VAL A 76 -5.59 7.57 -7.94
C VAL A 76 -4.26 6.93 -7.55
N PRO A 77 -3.52 6.36 -8.52
CA PRO A 77 -2.33 5.59 -8.22
C PRO A 77 -1.29 6.41 -7.48
N SER A 78 -0.74 5.82 -6.42
CA SER A 78 0.47 6.31 -5.75
C SER A 78 1.57 5.30 -5.99
N THR A 79 2.45 5.61 -6.93
CA THR A 79 3.63 4.81 -7.23
C THR A 79 4.87 5.57 -6.83
N GLY A 80 5.65 4.97 -5.94
CA GLY A 80 6.95 5.50 -5.52
C GLY A 80 6.94 6.67 -4.57
N GLU A 81 7.92 7.55 -4.72
CA GLU A 81 8.12 8.70 -3.83
C GLU A 81 7.02 9.75 -3.98
N VAL A 82 6.31 9.75 -5.13
CA VAL A 82 5.22 10.70 -5.39
C VAL A 82 3.91 10.16 -4.84
N GLN A 83 3.51 10.66 -3.68
CA GLN A 83 2.24 10.33 -3.01
C GLN A 83 1.08 11.12 -3.63
N LEU A 84 0.75 10.82 -4.89
CA LEU A 84 -0.30 11.52 -5.65
C LEU A 84 -1.67 11.41 -4.99
N SER A 85 -2.00 10.25 -4.41
CA SER A 85 -3.25 10.04 -3.66
C SER A 85 -3.39 11.01 -2.49
N ASP A 86 -2.30 11.26 -1.78
CA ASP A 86 -2.30 12.05 -0.55
C ASP A 86 -2.44 13.53 -0.90
N THR A 87 -1.70 13.97 -1.92
CA THR A 87 -1.84 15.31 -2.48
C THR A 87 -3.25 15.56 -2.98
N LYS A 88 -3.82 14.63 -3.78
CA LYS A 88 -5.19 14.75 -4.30
C LYS A 88 -6.21 14.80 -3.16
N PHE A 89 -6.04 13.95 -2.15
CA PHE A 89 -6.88 13.93 -0.97
C PHE A 89 -6.87 15.28 -0.24
N LEU A 90 -5.68 15.80 0.08
CA LEU A 90 -5.51 17.06 0.79
C LEU A 90 -6.12 18.23 0.00
N LEU A 91 -5.86 18.31 -1.30
CA LEU A 91 -6.46 19.34 -2.16
C LEU A 91 -7.98 19.22 -2.24
N GLY A 92 -8.52 18.00 -2.36
CA GLY A 92 -9.96 17.77 -2.35
C GLY A 92 -10.60 18.14 -1.02
N ALA A 93 -9.97 17.77 0.11
CA ALA A 93 -10.47 18.10 1.44
C ALA A 93 -10.46 19.62 1.70
N VAL A 94 -9.38 20.32 1.36
CA VAL A 94 -9.28 21.79 1.48
C VAL A 94 -10.22 22.51 0.52
N GLY A 95 -10.37 21.99 -0.71
CA GLY A 95 -11.27 22.53 -1.72
C GLY A 95 -12.76 22.22 -1.49
N GLY A 96 -13.10 21.48 -0.43
CA GLY A 96 -14.48 21.11 -0.10
C GLY A 96 -15.09 20.05 -1.04
N ASP A 97 -14.26 19.31 -1.78
CA ASP A 97 -14.69 18.23 -2.66
C ASP A 97 -13.89 16.92 -2.45
N PRO A 98 -13.82 16.38 -1.21
CA PRO A 98 -13.14 15.10 -0.94
C PRO A 98 -13.98 13.90 -1.42
N PRO A 99 -13.40 12.70 -1.54
CA PRO A 99 -14.20 11.48 -1.72
C PRO A 99 -15.09 11.22 -0.50
N ASP A 100 -16.07 10.33 -0.63
CA ASP A 100 -16.87 9.89 0.50
C ASP A 100 -16.13 8.83 1.32
N VAL A 101 -15.31 8.01 0.66
CA VAL A 101 -14.41 7.05 1.26
C VAL A 101 -13.14 6.93 0.45
N MET A 102 -12.01 6.73 1.12
CA MET A 102 -10.73 6.56 0.47
C MET A 102 -10.01 5.32 1.03
N ALA A 103 -9.47 4.50 0.14
CA ALA A 103 -8.47 3.52 0.51
C ALA A 103 -7.09 4.20 0.57
N GLN A 104 -6.31 3.89 1.61
CA GLN A 104 -5.00 4.46 1.90
C GLN A 104 -4.08 3.38 2.51
N TRP A 105 -2.79 3.35 2.20
CA TRP A 105 -1.82 2.42 2.80
C TRP A 105 -0.61 3.15 3.41
N ASN A 106 -0.47 4.44 3.11
CA ASN A 106 0.50 5.31 3.77
C ASN A 106 0.09 5.53 5.23
N PRO A 107 1.04 5.71 6.15
CA PRO A 107 0.79 5.90 7.58
C PRO A 107 0.31 7.33 7.94
N VAL A 108 -0.74 7.80 7.27
CA VAL A 108 -1.23 9.19 7.34
C VAL A 108 -2.31 9.44 8.38
N ILE A 109 -2.92 8.38 8.93
CA ILE A 109 -4.07 8.48 9.82
C ILE A 109 -3.84 9.46 10.99
N PRO A 110 -2.72 9.37 11.77
CA PRO A 110 -2.48 10.31 12.86
C PRO A 110 -2.51 11.77 12.42
N THR A 111 -1.80 12.10 11.34
CA THR A 111 -1.68 13.47 10.81
C THR A 111 -3.02 14.00 10.30
N TRP A 112 -3.75 13.20 9.52
CA TRP A 112 -5.04 13.62 8.95
C TRP A 112 -6.14 13.70 10.00
N ALA A 113 -6.13 12.81 11.01
CA ALA A 113 -7.05 12.86 12.13
C ALA A 113 -6.80 14.09 13.04
N ASP A 114 -5.54 14.39 13.37
CA ASP A 114 -5.17 15.56 14.18
C ASP A 114 -5.52 16.88 13.48
N SER A 115 -5.36 16.92 12.15
CA SER A 115 -5.79 18.05 11.32
C SER A 115 -7.31 18.16 11.12
N GLY A 116 -8.10 17.28 11.74
CA GLY A 116 -9.57 17.28 11.66
C GLY A 116 -10.15 16.81 10.32
N LEU A 117 -9.31 16.31 9.40
CA LEU A 117 -9.73 15.92 8.05
C LEU A 117 -10.52 14.61 8.04
N LEU A 118 -10.32 13.75 9.04
CA LEU A 118 -10.98 12.46 9.16
C LEU A 118 -12.11 12.46 10.19
N MET A 119 -13.16 11.71 9.88
CA MET A 119 -14.22 11.35 10.82
C MET A 119 -13.80 10.10 11.60
N PRO A 120 -13.94 10.07 12.93
CA PRO A 120 -13.79 8.83 13.69
C PRO A 120 -14.97 7.89 13.42
N PHE A 121 -14.71 6.60 13.26
CA PHE A 121 -15.72 5.60 12.95
C PHE A 121 -16.72 5.40 14.09
N GLU A 122 -16.39 5.77 15.33
CA GLU A 122 -17.35 5.77 16.45
C GLU A 122 -18.57 6.67 16.22
N GLU A 123 -18.51 7.66 15.32
CA GLU A 123 -19.66 8.48 14.94
C GLU A 123 -20.64 7.73 14.01
N LEU A 124 -20.24 6.58 13.45
CA LEU A 124 -21.02 5.78 12.49
C LEU A 124 -21.28 4.34 12.95
N MET A 125 -20.37 3.78 13.76
CA MET A 125 -20.49 2.43 14.31
C MET A 125 -21.61 2.37 15.35
N SER A 126 -22.43 1.33 15.29
CA SER A 126 -23.26 0.96 16.44
C SER A 126 -22.37 0.48 17.61
N PRO A 127 -22.85 0.55 18.87
CA PRO A 127 -22.12 0.00 20.01
C PRO A 127 -21.75 -1.48 19.83
N GLU A 128 -22.62 -2.26 19.18
CA GLU A 128 -22.39 -3.67 18.89
C GLU A 128 -21.29 -3.85 17.83
N GLU A 129 -21.34 -3.10 16.73
CA GLU A 129 -20.30 -3.12 15.68
C GLU A 129 -18.93 -2.79 16.27
N LYS A 130 -18.86 -1.78 17.15
CA LYS A 130 -17.63 -1.40 17.86
C LYS A 130 -17.13 -2.52 18.78
N ALA A 131 -18.03 -3.17 19.52
CA ALA A 131 -17.66 -4.26 20.42
C ALA A 131 -17.14 -5.48 19.65
N VAL A 132 -17.79 -5.83 18.54
CA VAL A 132 -17.35 -6.91 17.63
C VAL A 132 -15.97 -6.59 17.05
N PHE A 133 -15.79 -5.40 16.47
CA PHE A 133 -14.50 -4.98 15.92
C PHE A 133 -13.39 -5.03 16.97
N ASN A 134 -13.63 -4.48 18.16
CA ASN A 134 -12.63 -4.47 19.23
C ASN A 134 -12.26 -5.87 19.72
N ARG A 135 -13.20 -6.81 19.72
CA ARG A 135 -12.96 -8.20 20.12
C ARG A 135 -12.24 -9.02 19.05
N GLU A 136 -12.64 -8.87 17.79
CA GLU A 136 -12.25 -9.78 16.70
C GLU A 136 -11.06 -9.30 15.87
N ALA A 137 -10.85 -7.98 15.76
CA ALA A 137 -9.72 -7.44 15.01
C ALA A 137 -8.39 -7.84 15.67
N TYR A 138 -7.38 -8.15 14.84
CA TYR A 138 -6.04 -8.36 15.37
C TYR A 138 -5.51 -7.09 16.07
N PRO A 139 -4.65 -7.21 17.09
CA PRO A 139 -4.11 -6.05 17.79
C PRO A 139 -3.46 -5.03 16.87
N ILE A 140 -2.74 -5.50 15.83
CA ILE A 140 -2.13 -4.60 14.83
C ILE A 140 -3.19 -3.76 14.12
N VAL A 141 -4.29 -4.37 13.66
CA VAL A 141 -5.40 -3.71 12.94
C VAL A 141 -5.96 -2.55 13.75
N ARG A 142 -6.23 -2.77 15.05
CA ARG A 142 -6.70 -1.71 15.94
C ARG A 142 -5.65 -0.62 16.14
N LYS A 143 -4.38 -1.00 16.31
CA LYS A 143 -3.27 -0.07 16.55
C LYS A 143 -3.05 0.87 15.36
N ILE A 144 -2.96 0.33 14.15
CA ILE A 144 -2.61 1.12 12.96
C ILE A 144 -3.77 2.00 12.47
N GLY A 145 -5.02 1.62 12.78
CA GLY A 145 -6.22 2.38 12.41
C GLY A 145 -6.65 3.46 13.40
N SER A 146 -5.94 3.60 14.53
CA SER A 146 -6.38 4.45 15.65
C SER A 146 -5.43 5.61 15.95
N TYR A 147 -6.00 6.71 16.43
CA TYR A 147 -5.27 7.89 16.90
C TYR A 147 -5.97 8.49 18.12
N LYS A 148 -5.21 8.84 19.17
CA LYS A 148 -5.73 9.41 20.44
C LYS A 148 -6.96 8.66 20.99
N GLY A 149 -6.95 7.33 20.92
CA GLY A 149 -8.00 6.46 21.48
C GLY A 149 -9.27 6.34 20.63
N ARG A 150 -9.30 6.87 19.41
CA ARG A 150 -10.41 6.73 18.44
C ARG A 150 -9.96 6.05 17.16
N THR A 151 -10.86 5.35 16.50
CA THR A 151 -10.58 4.67 15.23
C THR A 151 -10.91 5.58 14.05
N TYR A 152 -9.94 5.83 13.17
CA TYR A 152 -10.07 6.70 12.00
C TYR A 152 -9.83 5.97 10.67
N GLY A 153 -9.32 4.74 10.73
CA GLY A 153 -9.15 3.87 9.58
C GLY A 153 -9.51 2.43 9.93
N ILE A 154 -10.25 1.77 9.04
CA ILE A 154 -10.50 0.33 9.11
C ILE A 154 -9.71 -0.35 8.00
N PRO A 155 -8.68 -1.14 8.32
CA PRO A 155 -7.98 -1.93 7.32
C PRO A 155 -8.93 -2.92 6.61
N THR A 156 -8.82 -3.04 5.29
CA THR A 156 -9.41 -4.12 4.49
C THR A 156 -8.42 -5.25 4.19
N ALA A 157 -7.17 -5.08 4.63
CA ALA A 157 -6.11 -6.07 4.56
C ALA A 157 -4.99 -5.70 5.54
N ILE A 158 -4.30 -6.70 6.07
CA ILE A 158 -2.98 -6.54 6.67
C ILE A 158 -1.93 -6.80 5.58
N ASN A 159 -0.87 -6.01 5.63
CA ASN A 159 0.30 -6.20 4.80
C ASN A 159 1.45 -6.70 5.67
N ALA A 160 2.06 -7.80 5.24
CA ALA A 160 3.23 -8.39 5.85
C ALA A 160 4.27 -8.68 4.77
N PHE A 161 5.53 -8.56 5.15
CA PHE A 161 6.65 -8.67 4.23
C PHE A 161 7.42 -9.97 4.50
N ALA A 162 7.80 -10.65 3.44
CA ALA A 162 8.54 -11.90 3.48
C ALA A 162 9.68 -11.86 2.46
N ILE A 163 10.61 -12.81 2.63
CA ILE A 163 11.58 -13.11 1.58
C ILE A 163 10.88 -13.81 0.44
N TYR A 164 11.24 -13.44 -0.79
CA TYR A 164 11.06 -14.23 -2.01
C TYR A 164 12.45 -14.58 -2.54
N TYR A 165 12.68 -15.85 -2.89
CA TYR A 165 13.95 -16.28 -3.46
C TYR A 165 13.78 -17.32 -4.57
N LEU A 166 14.79 -17.38 -5.45
CA LEU A 166 14.84 -18.27 -6.61
C LEU A 166 15.74 -19.49 -6.31
N PRO A 167 15.16 -20.69 -6.10
CA PRO A 167 15.94 -21.90 -5.79
C PRO A 167 17.01 -22.23 -6.82
N ARG A 168 16.71 -22.02 -8.10
CA ARG A 168 17.65 -22.21 -9.20
C ARG A 168 18.93 -21.39 -9.02
N HIS A 169 18.83 -20.14 -8.57
CA HIS A 169 20.01 -19.30 -8.35
C HIS A 169 20.91 -19.80 -7.22
N PHE A 170 20.32 -20.43 -6.19
CA PHE A 170 21.08 -21.09 -5.14
C PHE A 170 21.86 -22.27 -5.72
N GLN A 171 21.20 -23.14 -6.49
CA GLN A 171 21.84 -24.28 -7.14
C GLN A 171 22.97 -23.86 -8.08
N GLU A 172 22.77 -22.82 -8.90
CA GLU A 172 23.79 -22.21 -9.78
C GLU A 172 25.03 -21.71 -9.01
N ALA A 173 24.87 -21.35 -7.74
CA ALA A 173 25.95 -20.89 -6.87
C ALA A 173 26.53 -22.03 -5.99
N GLY A 174 26.12 -23.28 -6.19
CA GLY A 174 26.50 -24.42 -5.35
C GLY A 174 25.98 -24.28 -3.91
N LEU A 175 24.78 -23.72 -3.75
CA LEU A 175 24.05 -23.60 -2.49
C LEU A 175 22.82 -24.51 -2.50
N ASP A 176 22.42 -24.97 -1.32
CA ASP A 176 21.20 -25.73 -1.15
C ASP A 176 20.00 -24.77 -0.93
N PRO A 177 18.99 -24.76 -1.81
CA PRO A 177 17.81 -23.93 -1.64
C PRO A 177 16.87 -24.36 -0.50
N ASP A 178 17.00 -25.59 0.03
CA ASP A 178 16.24 -26.08 1.19
C ASP A 178 16.78 -25.52 2.52
N HIS A 179 18.03 -25.04 2.53
CA HIS A 179 18.70 -24.47 3.70
C HIS A 179 18.83 -22.95 3.57
N PHE A 180 17.71 -22.24 3.68
CA PHE A 180 17.69 -20.77 3.63
C PHE A 180 18.40 -20.17 4.86
N PRO A 181 19.17 -19.05 4.71
CA PRO A 181 19.85 -18.37 5.81
C PRO A 181 18.95 -18.03 7.00
N THR A 182 19.46 -18.25 8.20
CA THR A 182 18.72 -18.03 9.46
C THR A 182 19.09 -16.72 10.15
N THR A 183 20.15 -16.05 9.67
CA THR A 183 20.59 -14.73 10.15
C THR A 183 20.85 -13.76 9.00
N LEU A 184 20.76 -12.44 9.25
CA LEU A 184 21.14 -11.42 8.25
C LEU A 184 22.61 -11.52 7.85
N GLU A 185 23.49 -11.97 8.75
CA GLU A 185 24.90 -12.21 8.47
C GLU A 185 25.07 -13.32 7.43
N GLU A 186 24.46 -14.49 7.66
CA GLU A 186 24.44 -15.61 6.69
C GLU A 186 23.79 -15.21 5.36
N LEU A 187 22.68 -14.46 5.43
CA LEU A 187 21.99 -13.96 4.24
C LEU A 187 22.89 -13.04 3.41
N THR A 188 23.71 -12.21 4.07
CA THR A 188 24.64 -11.31 3.39
C THR A 188 25.75 -12.08 2.67
N ASP A 189 26.25 -13.16 3.27
CA ASP A 189 27.25 -14.02 2.64
C ASP A 189 26.68 -14.81 1.44
N VAL A 190 25.46 -15.34 1.59
CA VAL A 190 24.72 -15.97 0.49
C VAL A 190 24.45 -14.97 -0.63
N ALA A 191 24.00 -13.77 -0.32
CA ALA A 191 23.76 -12.72 -1.30
C ALA A 191 25.02 -12.37 -2.11
N ALA A 192 26.19 -12.33 -1.47
CA ALA A 192 27.45 -12.11 -2.17
C ALA A 192 27.73 -13.21 -3.22
N ARG A 193 27.47 -14.48 -2.87
CA ARG A 193 27.62 -15.63 -3.80
C ARG A 193 26.59 -15.64 -4.92
N LEU A 194 25.40 -15.08 -4.70
CA LEU A 194 24.31 -15.03 -5.68
C LEU A 194 24.42 -13.87 -6.68
N THR A 195 25.16 -12.82 -6.30
CA THR A 195 25.41 -11.65 -7.15
C THR A 195 26.18 -12.06 -8.41
N ARG A 196 25.83 -11.49 -9.57
CA ARG A 196 26.51 -11.72 -10.85
C ARG A 196 26.87 -10.41 -11.53
N ARG A 197 27.99 -10.45 -12.23
CA ARG A 197 28.56 -9.34 -12.99
C ARG A 197 29.03 -9.84 -14.34
N GLU A 198 28.94 -8.99 -15.35
CA GLU A 198 29.63 -9.18 -16.63
C GLU A 198 31.15 -9.05 -16.46
N PRO A 199 31.96 -9.51 -17.45
CA PRO A 199 33.41 -9.26 -17.47
C PRO A 199 33.79 -7.78 -17.40
N SER A 200 32.91 -6.88 -17.88
CA SER A 200 33.08 -5.43 -17.78
C SER A 200 32.95 -4.89 -16.35
N GLY A 201 32.51 -5.74 -15.41
CA GLY A 201 32.23 -5.38 -14.03
C GLY A 201 30.78 -4.95 -13.78
N SER A 202 29.96 -4.72 -14.80
CA SER A 202 28.56 -4.31 -14.61
C SER A 202 27.72 -5.39 -13.92
N LEU A 203 26.88 -5.00 -12.96
CA LEU A 203 25.92 -5.91 -12.33
C LEU A 203 24.86 -6.37 -13.34
N THR A 204 24.60 -7.68 -13.37
CA THR A 204 23.51 -8.29 -14.13
C THR A 204 22.46 -8.92 -13.23
N ARG A 205 22.86 -9.30 -12.02
CA ARG A 205 21.97 -9.84 -11.00
C ARG A 205 22.45 -9.44 -9.62
N LEU A 206 21.55 -8.91 -8.80
CA LEU A 206 21.80 -8.68 -7.39
C LEU A 206 21.47 -9.96 -6.60
N GLY A 207 22.34 -10.35 -5.67
CA GLY A 207 22.05 -11.52 -4.85
C GLY A 207 20.91 -11.28 -3.85
N PHE A 208 20.80 -10.06 -3.31
CA PHE A 208 19.74 -9.70 -2.38
C PHE A 208 19.38 -8.21 -2.46
N LEU A 209 18.09 -7.93 -2.67
CA LEU A 209 17.52 -6.59 -2.51
C LEU A 209 16.82 -6.49 -1.13
N PRO A 210 17.40 -5.76 -0.16
CA PRO A 210 16.77 -5.54 1.14
C PRO A 210 15.61 -4.54 1.03
N HIS A 211 14.74 -4.51 2.04
CA HIS A 211 13.81 -3.40 2.22
C HIS A 211 14.51 -2.18 2.85
N ASP A 212 13.79 -1.06 2.95
CA ASP A 212 14.24 0.18 3.59
C ASP A 212 14.57 0.04 5.09
N TRP A 213 15.03 1.16 5.67
CA TRP A 213 15.39 1.25 7.08
C TRP A 213 14.20 1.02 8.02
N ALA A 214 13.01 1.51 7.63
CA ALA A 214 11.78 1.37 8.42
C ALA A 214 11.37 -0.09 8.62
N HIS A 215 11.56 -0.91 7.58
CA HIS A 215 11.24 -2.33 7.60
C HIS A 215 12.35 -3.17 8.24
N THR A 216 13.59 -2.70 8.18
CA THR A 216 14.75 -3.42 8.71
C THR A 216 14.92 -3.22 10.21
N ALA A 217 14.70 -2.01 10.74
CA ALA A 217 14.95 -1.69 12.15
C ALA A 217 14.25 -2.61 13.17
N PRO A 218 12.99 -3.05 12.97
CA PRO A 218 12.34 -3.99 13.87
C PRO A 218 13.09 -5.31 14.06
N LEU A 219 13.81 -5.80 13.04
CA LEU A 219 14.61 -7.03 13.13
C LEU A 219 15.74 -6.89 14.17
N PHE A 220 16.24 -5.67 14.37
CA PHE A 220 17.27 -5.33 15.35
C PHE A 220 16.69 -5.01 16.74
N GLY A 221 15.37 -5.10 16.92
CA GLY A 221 14.66 -4.63 18.13
C GLY A 221 14.41 -3.12 18.16
N GLY A 222 14.59 -2.46 17.01
CA GLY A 222 14.44 -1.03 16.84
C GLY A 222 13.01 -0.56 16.57
N GLY A 223 12.88 0.74 16.37
CA GLY A 223 11.63 1.46 16.13
C GLY A 223 11.87 2.97 16.18
N PHE A 224 11.09 3.75 15.43
CA PHE A 224 11.35 5.18 15.21
C PHE A 224 10.54 6.14 16.07
N TYR A 225 9.61 5.60 16.87
CA TYR A 225 8.79 6.39 17.78
C TYR A 225 8.48 5.60 19.06
N ASP A 226 8.71 6.24 20.20
CA ASP A 226 8.28 5.75 21.51
C ASP A 226 6.91 6.36 21.86
N TYR A 227 5.88 5.52 21.88
CA TYR A 227 4.51 5.93 22.19
C TYR A 227 4.28 6.21 23.68
N ALA A 228 5.11 5.68 24.58
CA ALA A 228 5.00 5.95 26.01
C ALA A 228 5.57 7.32 26.36
N THR A 229 6.69 7.71 25.73
CA THR A 229 7.33 9.02 25.99
C THR A 229 6.96 10.10 24.98
N GLY A 230 6.33 9.73 23.86
CA GLY A 230 5.99 10.64 22.76
C GLY A 230 7.20 11.16 21.97
N ARG A 231 8.33 10.44 21.97
CA ARG A 231 9.61 10.90 21.39
C ARG A 231 9.99 10.11 20.14
N LEU A 232 10.61 10.80 19.18
CA LEU A 232 11.32 10.15 18.08
C LEU A 232 12.55 9.42 18.63
N THR A 233 12.85 8.27 18.03
CA THR A 233 13.93 7.37 18.48
C THR A 233 14.91 7.00 17.37
N LEU A 234 15.10 7.90 16.40
CA LEU A 234 15.88 7.66 15.17
C LEU A 234 17.30 7.14 15.46
N ASP A 235 17.97 7.67 16.48
CA ASP A 235 19.37 7.45 16.83
C ASP A 235 19.60 6.33 17.85
N ARG A 236 18.58 5.54 18.18
CA ARG A 236 18.74 4.38 19.05
C ARG A 236 19.78 3.40 18.50
N PRO A 237 20.58 2.73 19.37
CA PRO A 237 21.60 1.78 18.93
C PRO A 237 21.06 0.68 17.99
N GLU A 238 19.84 0.20 18.22
CA GLU A 238 19.21 -0.80 17.37
C GLU A 238 18.93 -0.28 15.95
N ASN A 239 18.46 0.96 15.83
CA ASN A 239 18.19 1.60 14.54
C ASN A 239 19.48 1.92 13.79
N LEU A 240 20.51 2.41 14.50
CA LEU A 240 21.83 2.67 13.90
C LEU A 240 22.44 1.38 13.35
N ARG A 241 22.41 0.28 14.11
CA ARG A 241 22.88 -1.03 13.63
C ARG A 241 22.14 -1.50 12.38
N ALA A 242 20.82 -1.29 12.31
CA ALA A 242 20.03 -1.62 11.14
C ALA A 242 20.47 -0.80 9.90
N LEU A 243 20.73 0.50 10.09
CA LEU A 243 21.22 1.37 9.01
C LEU A 243 22.63 0.99 8.57
N GLU A 244 23.52 0.73 9.52
CA GLU A 244 24.88 0.28 9.28
C GLU A 244 24.91 -1.01 8.47
N TRP A 245 24.04 -1.98 8.80
CA TRP A 245 23.93 -3.22 8.03
C TRP A 245 23.44 -2.96 6.59
N LEU A 246 22.44 -2.09 6.38
CA LEU A 246 21.98 -1.71 5.03
C LEU A 246 23.10 -1.05 4.21
N VAL A 247 23.89 -0.16 4.84
CA VAL A 247 25.05 0.49 4.21
C VAL A 247 26.14 -0.54 3.91
N PHE A 248 26.44 -1.43 4.85
CA PHE A 248 27.41 -2.52 4.69
C PHE A 248 27.05 -3.41 3.50
N LEU A 249 25.79 -3.87 3.41
CA LEU A 249 25.31 -4.70 2.32
C LEU A 249 25.52 -4.03 0.96
N ARG A 250 25.15 -2.74 0.83
CA ARG A 250 25.34 -1.97 -0.41
C ARG A 250 26.83 -1.78 -0.74
N ARG A 251 27.67 -1.48 0.25
CA ARG A 251 29.13 -1.32 0.07
C ARG A 251 29.81 -2.63 -0.32
N ARG A 252 29.37 -3.76 0.23
CA ARG A 252 29.90 -5.09 -0.09
C ARG A 252 29.66 -5.47 -1.54
N VAL A 253 28.52 -5.06 -2.11
CA VAL A 253 28.27 -5.17 -3.55
C VAL A 253 29.10 -4.14 -4.32
N GLY A 254 29.19 -2.90 -3.82
CA GLY A 254 29.76 -1.74 -4.50
C GLY A 254 28.67 -0.69 -4.58
N PHE A 255 28.79 0.38 -3.78
CA PHE A 255 27.66 1.28 -3.51
C PHE A 255 27.10 1.91 -4.80
N ASP A 256 27.96 2.50 -5.63
CA ASP A 256 27.52 3.16 -6.87
C ASP A 256 26.96 2.17 -7.89
N ASP A 257 27.54 0.97 -7.97
CA ASP A 257 27.02 -0.09 -8.85
C ASP A 257 25.63 -0.53 -8.42
N PHE A 258 25.42 -0.72 -7.11
CA PHE A 258 24.13 -1.08 -6.55
C PHE A 258 23.08 -0.02 -6.89
N ILE A 259 23.39 1.26 -6.65
CA ILE A 259 22.47 2.37 -6.92
C ILE A 259 22.17 2.45 -8.42
N ARG A 260 23.19 2.35 -9.29
CA ARG A 260 23.02 2.39 -10.75
C ARG A 260 22.19 1.21 -11.26
N PHE A 261 22.44 0.00 -10.75
CA PHE A 261 21.66 -1.18 -11.10
C PHE A 261 20.20 -1.01 -10.69
N GLN A 262 19.95 -0.57 -9.46
CA GLN A 262 18.59 -0.33 -8.96
C GLN A 262 17.86 0.76 -9.76
N ALA A 263 18.55 1.84 -10.13
CA ALA A 263 17.98 2.93 -10.94
C ALA A 263 17.59 2.50 -12.35
N GLY A 264 18.23 1.45 -12.90
CA GLY A 264 17.88 0.86 -14.19
C GLY A 264 16.66 -0.07 -14.14
N LEU A 265 16.10 -0.33 -12.95
CA LEU A 265 15.01 -1.27 -12.75
C LEU A 265 13.73 -0.55 -12.35
N ASN A 266 12.59 -1.04 -12.85
CA ASN A 266 11.29 -0.58 -12.39
C ASN A 266 10.92 -1.27 -11.07
N THR A 267 11.64 -0.96 -9.99
CA THR A 267 11.51 -1.60 -8.66
C THR A 267 10.12 -1.49 -8.05
N GLN A 268 9.32 -0.51 -8.50
CA GLN A 268 7.97 -0.24 -8.02
C GLN A 268 6.89 -0.68 -9.02
N SER A 269 7.27 -1.46 -10.04
CA SER A 269 6.31 -1.98 -11.02
C SER A 269 5.31 -2.92 -10.36
N PHE A 270 4.05 -2.72 -10.71
CA PHE A 270 3.03 -3.76 -10.70
C PHE A 270 3.01 -4.48 -12.07
N GLY A 271 2.12 -5.46 -12.24
CA GLY A 271 2.13 -6.35 -13.40
C GLY A 271 3.37 -7.24 -13.51
N GLY A 272 3.58 -7.82 -14.70
CA GLY A 272 4.73 -8.67 -15.02
C GLY A 272 6.08 -7.95 -15.12
N GLY A 273 6.11 -6.62 -14.96
CA GLY A 273 7.33 -5.81 -15.00
C GLY A 273 8.11 -5.77 -13.67
N TRP A 274 7.66 -6.50 -12.65
CA TRP A 274 8.37 -6.57 -11.37
C TRP A 274 9.73 -7.26 -11.55
N PRO A 275 10.87 -6.63 -11.17
CA PRO A 275 12.19 -7.15 -11.54
C PRO A 275 12.57 -8.51 -10.93
N PHE A 276 11.88 -8.97 -9.88
CA PHE A 276 12.06 -10.34 -9.38
C PHE A 276 11.58 -11.39 -10.38
N ILE A 277 10.47 -11.13 -11.11
CA ILE A 277 10.00 -12.01 -12.20
C ILE A 277 11.04 -12.09 -13.33
N GLY A 278 11.71 -10.97 -13.60
CA GLY A 278 12.80 -10.90 -14.57
C GLY A 278 14.16 -11.39 -14.04
N GLU A 279 14.19 -12.05 -12.86
CA GLU A 279 15.39 -12.62 -12.25
C GLU A 279 16.52 -11.60 -11.93
N ALA A 280 16.21 -10.30 -11.91
CA ALA A 280 17.18 -9.24 -11.61
C ALA A 280 17.72 -9.32 -10.17
N TYR A 281 16.95 -9.96 -9.27
CA TYR A 281 17.35 -10.27 -7.91
C TYR A 281 17.20 -11.77 -7.65
N SER A 282 18.15 -12.37 -6.93
CA SER A 282 18.01 -13.77 -6.48
C SER A 282 17.17 -13.90 -5.22
N ILE A 283 17.20 -12.87 -4.38
CA ILE A 283 16.45 -12.75 -3.13
C ILE A 283 15.91 -11.31 -3.05
N CYS A 284 14.67 -11.12 -2.62
CA CYS A 284 14.15 -9.80 -2.25
C CYS A 284 13.19 -9.90 -1.06
N VAL A 285 12.94 -8.76 -0.41
CA VAL A 285 11.86 -8.61 0.59
C VAL A 285 10.72 -7.82 -0.06
N ASP A 286 9.51 -8.37 -0.07
CA ASP A 286 8.31 -7.68 -0.56
C ASP A 286 7.06 -8.23 0.14
N GLY A 287 5.90 -7.62 -0.13
CA GLY A 287 4.64 -7.95 0.51
C GLY A 287 3.95 -9.18 -0.10
N GLN A 288 3.02 -9.75 0.68
CA GLN A 288 2.35 -11.00 0.36
C GLN A 288 1.61 -11.00 -1.00
N TRP A 289 1.16 -9.83 -1.47
CA TRP A 289 0.42 -9.66 -2.73
C TRP A 289 1.24 -10.13 -3.95
N ARG A 290 2.57 -10.23 -3.82
CA ARG A 290 3.43 -10.76 -4.87
C ARG A 290 3.14 -12.22 -5.21
N VAL A 291 2.52 -13.01 -4.31
CA VAL A 291 2.11 -14.39 -4.60
C VAL A 291 1.13 -14.45 -5.77
N GLU A 292 0.03 -13.69 -5.70
CA GLU A 292 -0.95 -13.61 -6.79
C GLU A 292 -0.37 -12.96 -8.05
N GLN A 293 0.51 -11.98 -7.87
CA GLN A 293 1.17 -11.36 -9.00
C GLN A 293 2.06 -12.35 -9.76
N ILE A 294 2.88 -13.14 -9.07
CA ILE A 294 3.68 -14.19 -9.70
C ILE A 294 2.77 -15.23 -10.36
N ALA A 295 1.71 -15.67 -9.68
CA ALA A 295 0.76 -16.64 -10.25
C ALA A 295 0.13 -16.13 -11.56
N ARG A 296 -0.16 -14.83 -11.66
CA ARG A 296 -0.75 -14.22 -12.86
C ARG A 296 0.24 -14.03 -14.01
N TYR A 297 1.46 -13.58 -13.71
CA TYR A 297 2.39 -13.12 -14.75
C TYR A 297 3.54 -14.08 -15.04
N ALA A 298 3.87 -14.96 -14.10
CA ALA A 298 4.95 -15.93 -14.22
C ALA A 298 4.57 -17.26 -13.53
N PRO A 299 3.47 -17.93 -13.94
CA PRO A 299 2.96 -19.14 -13.27
C PRO A 299 3.93 -20.33 -13.27
N ARG A 300 4.99 -20.27 -14.08
CA ARG A 300 6.04 -21.30 -14.18
C ARG A 300 7.32 -20.90 -13.44
N LEU A 301 7.38 -19.70 -12.85
CA LEU A 301 8.53 -19.27 -12.07
C LEU A 301 8.57 -20.08 -10.78
N GLU A 302 9.61 -20.89 -10.63
CA GLU A 302 9.89 -21.58 -9.37
C GLU A 302 10.50 -20.58 -8.38
N TYR A 303 9.75 -20.27 -7.33
CA TYR A 303 10.20 -19.43 -6.23
C TYR A 303 9.80 -20.06 -4.90
N ARG A 304 10.41 -19.57 -3.83
CA ARG A 304 10.05 -19.93 -2.46
C ARG A 304 9.98 -18.68 -1.59
N THR A 305 9.31 -18.80 -0.46
CA THR A 305 9.21 -17.73 0.54
C THR A 305 9.81 -18.17 1.86
N ALA A 306 10.29 -17.20 2.64
CA ALA A 306 10.77 -17.41 4.00
C ALA A 306 10.51 -16.17 4.87
N PRO A 307 10.41 -16.30 6.20
CA PRO A 307 10.49 -15.15 7.09
C PRO A 307 11.82 -14.40 6.87
N VAL A 308 11.81 -13.07 7.08
CA VAL A 308 13.06 -12.31 7.08
C VAL A 308 13.86 -12.69 8.34
N PRO A 309 15.11 -13.20 8.20
CA PRO A 309 15.88 -13.59 9.36
C PRO A 309 16.33 -12.35 10.17
N PRO A 310 16.42 -12.44 11.50
CA PRO A 310 16.99 -11.37 12.30
C PRO A 310 18.53 -11.34 12.18
N PRO A 311 19.21 -10.25 12.55
CA PRO A 311 20.64 -10.29 12.85
C PRO A 311 20.91 -11.17 14.09
N LYS A 312 22.16 -11.54 14.33
CA LYS A 312 22.54 -12.17 15.60
C LYS A 312 22.16 -11.27 16.79
N GLY A 313 21.43 -11.85 17.75
CA GLY A 313 20.88 -11.13 18.90
C GLY A 313 19.70 -10.20 18.56
N GLY A 314 19.15 -10.28 17.35
CA GLY A 314 17.94 -9.58 16.93
C GLY A 314 16.65 -10.28 17.36
N VAL A 315 15.54 -9.81 16.82
CA VAL A 315 14.19 -10.26 17.18
C VAL A 315 13.60 -11.09 16.04
N ALA A 316 13.51 -12.40 16.24
CA ALA A 316 12.90 -13.30 15.25
C ALA A 316 11.42 -12.97 15.05
N GLY A 317 10.96 -12.97 13.79
CA GLY A 317 9.58 -12.67 13.42
C GLY A 317 9.17 -11.21 13.61
N ALA A 318 10.08 -10.33 14.05
CA ALA A 318 9.84 -8.89 14.00
C ALA A 318 9.88 -8.40 12.56
N GLY A 319 9.12 -7.35 12.28
CA GLY A 319 9.07 -6.76 10.95
C GLY A 319 8.16 -5.55 10.94
N TYR A 320 8.13 -4.86 9.82
CA TYR A 320 7.16 -3.82 9.57
C TYR A 320 5.86 -4.44 9.02
N SER A 321 4.74 -3.93 9.52
CA SER A 321 3.42 -4.27 9.02
C SER A 321 2.60 -2.99 8.93
N ASN A 322 1.87 -2.85 7.83
CA ASN A 322 0.84 -1.83 7.66
C ASN A 322 -0.46 -2.49 7.21
N GLY A 323 -1.41 -1.69 6.74
CA GLY A 323 -2.66 -2.20 6.19
C GLY A 323 -3.21 -1.28 5.13
N ASN A 324 -4.18 -1.79 4.38
CA ASN A 324 -4.92 -1.01 3.40
C ASN A 324 -6.15 -0.42 4.11
N PHE A 325 -6.03 0.79 4.63
CA PHE A 325 -7.05 1.49 5.40
C PHE A 325 -8.16 2.00 4.51
N MET A 326 -9.40 1.86 4.96
CA MET A 326 -10.50 2.68 4.53
C MET A 326 -10.67 3.83 5.51
N VAL A 327 -10.62 5.07 5.01
CA VAL A 327 -10.81 6.30 5.79
C VAL A 327 -12.00 7.09 5.24
N ILE A 328 -12.73 7.75 6.14
CA ILE A 328 -13.90 8.59 5.78
C ILE A 328 -13.56 10.06 6.09
N PRO A 329 -13.56 10.94 5.09
CA PRO A 329 -13.35 12.36 5.30
C PRO A 329 -14.46 12.97 6.15
N ARG A 330 -14.11 13.91 7.04
CA ARG A 330 -15.11 14.66 7.81
C ARG A 330 -16.10 15.40 6.90
N ALA A 331 -15.59 15.93 5.78
CA ALA A 331 -16.37 16.63 4.77
C ALA A 331 -17.02 15.70 3.71
N ALA A 332 -16.98 14.37 3.89
CA ALA A 332 -17.70 13.43 3.01
C ALA A 332 -19.20 13.77 2.95
N ALA A 333 -19.77 13.74 1.75
CA ALA A 333 -21.18 14.01 1.54
C ALA A 333 -22.04 12.82 1.98
N GLU A 334 -21.58 11.61 1.69
CA GLU A 334 -22.32 10.35 1.89
C GLU A 334 -21.65 9.43 2.92
N LYS A 335 -21.52 9.92 4.16
CA LYS A 335 -20.86 9.21 5.28
C LYS A 335 -21.46 7.83 5.57
N GLN A 336 -22.78 7.69 5.52
CA GLN A 336 -23.43 6.39 5.75
C GLN A 336 -23.15 5.41 4.62
N GLY A 337 -23.18 5.85 3.37
CA GLY A 337 -22.86 4.99 2.22
C GLY A 337 -21.40 4.57 2.21
N ALA A 338 -20.51 5.47 2.61
CA ALA A 338 -19.11 5.16 2.88
C ALA A 338 -18.97 4.08 3.97
N TRP A 339 -19.63 4.24 5.12
CA TRP A 339 -19.58 3.25 6.20
C TRP A 339 -20.13 1.88 5.79
N ASP A 340 -21.25 1.86 5.08
CA ASP A 340 -21.85 0.61 4.56
C ASP A 340 -20.85 -0.12 3.64
N PHE A 341 -20.11 0.60 2.81
CA PHE A 341 -19.05 0.01 1.98
C PHE A 341 -17.85 -0.48 2.79
N VAL A 342 -17.40 0.29 3.79
CA VAL A 342 -16.31 -0.15 4.69
C VAL A 342 -16.67 -1.46 5.38
N LYS A 343 -17.88 -1.58 5.91
CA LYS A 343 -18.38 -2.83 6.51
C LYS A 343 -18.44 -3.97 5.51
N PHE A 344 -18.85 -3.66 4.28
CA PHE A 344 -19.00 -4.64 3.22
C PHE A 344 -17.68 -5.34 2.89
N TRP A 345 -16.60 -4.56 2.70
CA TRP A 345 -15.29 -5.08 2.30
C TRP A 345 -14.49 -5.59 3.49
N SER A 346 -14.40 -4.85 4.60
CA SER A 346 -13.58 -5.24 5.76
C SER A 346 -14.00 -6.58 6.38
N GLY A 347 -15.26 -7.00 6.17
CA GLY A 347 -15.82 -8.20 6.76
C GLY A 347 -16.49 -7.99 8.11
N ILE A 348 -16.58 -6.74 8.59
CA ILE A 348 -17.34 -6.41 9.81
C ILE A 348 -18.81 -6.87 9.67
N ALA A 349 -19.41 -6.71 8.48
CA ALA A 349 -20.78 -7.16 8.24
C ALA A 349 -20.89 -8.66 7.92
N ASP A 350 -19.86 -9.24 7.30
CA ASP A 350 -19.90 -10.61 6.77
C ASP A 350 -18.46 -11.12 6.52
N PRO A 351 -17.89 -11.85 7.49
CA PRO A 351 -16.54 -12.39 7.40
C PRO A 351 -16.35 -13.42 6.27
N GLU A 352 -17.40 -14.17 5.92
CA GLU A 352 -17.33 -15.22 4.90
C GLU A 352 -17.23 -14.60 3.50
N ARG A 353 -18.08 -13.60 3.21
CA ARG A 353 -17.96 -12.83 1.97
C ARG A 353 -16.63 -12.09 1.89
N ALA A 354 -16.18 -11.49 2.99
CA ALA A 354 -14.92 -10.80 3.00
C ALA A 354 -13.77 -11.74 2.66
N ALA A 355 -13.76 -12.98 3.19
CA ALA A 355 -12.73 -13.96 2.86
C ALA A 355 -12.54 -14.16 1.35
N GLU A 356 -13.61 -14.16 0.54
CA GLU A 356 -13.51 -14.21 -0.93
C GLU A 356 -12.67 -13.06 -1.50
N PHE A 357 -12.86 -11.83 -1.00
CA PHE A 357 -12.14 -10.65 -1.51
C PHE A 357 -10.65 -10.72 -1.18
N TYR A 358 -10.30 -11.35 -0.06
CA TYR A 358 -8.91 -11.46 0.38
C TYR A 358 -8.16 -12.48 -0.47
N THR A 359 -8.80 -13.55 -0.94
CA THR A 359 -8.17 -14.51 -1.86
C THR A 359 -7.92 -13.91 -3.24
N TRP A 360 -8.78 -13.00 -3.73
CA TRP A 360 -8.56 -12.32 -5.01
C TRP A 360 -7.35 -11.37 -4.98
N GLY A 361 -7.08 -10.79 -3.83
CA GLY A 361 -6.00 -9.83 -3.63
C GLY A 361 -4.67 -10.44 -3.15
N GLY A 362 -4.68 -11.71 -2.74
CA GLY A 362 -3.60 -12.29 -1.93
C GLY A 362 -3.42 -11.53 -0.62
N TRP A 363 -4.50 -10.97 -0.05
CA TRP A 363 -4.45 -10.09 1.11
C TRP A 363 -4.59 -10.85 2.43
N LEU A 364 -3.96 -10.37 3.50
CA LEU A 364 -4.06 -11.03 4.80
C LEU A 364 -5.30 -10.57 5.59
N PRO A 365 -6.09 -11.52 6.13
CA PRO A 365 -7.26 -11.26 6.97
C PRO A 365 -7.02 -10.31 8.14
N ILE A 366 -8.03 -9.49 8.48
CA ILE A 366 -7.97 -8.58 9.64
C ILE A 366 -8.50 -9.22 10.95
N THR A 367 -9.12 -10.39 10.86
CA THR A 367 -9.60 -11.19 12.00
C THR A 367 -9.30 -12.68 11.81
N ASP A 368 -9.27 -13.42 12.91
CA ASP A 368 -9.16 -14.90 12.89
C ASP A 368 -10.39 -15.55 12.25
N ARG A 369 -11.58 -14.92 12.38
CA ARG A 369 -12.81 -15.42 11.76
C ARG A 369 -12.73 -15.41 10.24
N ILE A 370 -12.21 -14.34 9.63
CA ILE A 370 -11.99 -14.29 8.17
C ILE A 370 -10.91 -15.31 7.77
N ALA A 371 -9.83 -15.46 8.56
CA ALA A 371 -8.77 -16.42 8.27
C ALA A 371 -9.23 -17.89 8.34
N ARG A 372 -10.28 -18.19 9.12
CA ARG A 372 -10.87 -19.53 9.25
C ARG A 372 -12.04 -19.80 8.29
N ALA A 373 -12.52 -18.79 7.57
CA ALA A 373 -13.57 -18.94 6.57
C ALA A 373 -13.18 -19.99 5.50
N PRO A 374 -14.09 -20.89 5.07
CA PRO A 374 -13.77 -21.93 4.09
C PRO A 374 -13.14 -21.42 2.79
N ALA A 375 -13.55 -20.24 2.30
CA ALA A 375 -12.96 -19.64 1.11
C ALA A 375 -11.46 -19.36 1.29
N PHE A 376 -11.05 -18.81 2.44
CA PHE A 376 -9.65 -18.52 2.72
C PHE A 376 -8.85 -19.79 3.04
N ARG A 377 -9.47 -20.78 3.70
CA ARG A 377 -8.81 -22.07 4.01
C ARG A 377 -8.57 -22.95 2.79
N THR A 378 -9.40 -22.82 1.76
CA THR A 378 -9.20 -23.49 0.46
C THR A 378 -8.12 -22.82 -0.37
N TYR A 379 -7.92 -21.52 -0.16
CA TYR A 379 -6.93 -20.72 -0.86
C TYR A 379 -5.49 -20.99 -0.37
N LEU A 380 -5.32 -21.21 0.95
CA LEU A 380 -4.06 -21.67 1.54
C LEU A 380 -3.75 -23.13 1.13
#